data_AF-A0A8J2TJ94-F1
#
_entry.id   AF-A0A8J2TJ94-F1
#
_cell.length_a   1.000
_cell.length_b   1.000
_cell.length_c   1.000
_cell.angle_alpha   90.00
_cell.angle_beta   90.00
_cell.angle_gamma   90.00
#
_symmetry.space_group_name_H-M   'P 1'
#
loop_
_entity.id
_entity.type
_entity.pdbx_description
1 polymer ?
#
loop_
_entity_poly.entity_id
_entity_poly.type
_entity_poly.pdbx_seq_one_letter_code
_entity_poly.pdbx_strand_id
1 'polypeptide(L)'
;MLFNSVEFLIFLLIVYILYRFLPFRGQNVMLLVASYIFYGWWDKRFLFLIILTTALDFCCSLVIERGRLTLKERLIPCLTVFLAAFFFLLIQWQAVTFQFLPFNFSIKWGQLFPQNQLLWQLFGSIVLILGIVNLIYPYLVRLIDSKRRHVVLLISICANLGILFFFKYFNFFIGSAKTALSALGIEADFFQLNIILPVGISFYTFQTMSYTIDVYRKSLQATDHFFDFALYLSFFPQLVAGPIERASELLPRILKPRTLDFDESMRGLFLILFGLFKKIAIADSIAISVNSVYGNTGYVSWLDVVLATLLFTFQIYCDFSAYSDIARGVAKLLGFELMRNFNLPYFSQTPSEFWRRWHISLSTWLRDYLYIPLGGNKKSKNRTYINLMLTMVLGGLWHGAAWNFVLWGFYHGFLLCIYRVLDITYSEKVFNIKFLLKTGIFFILTFYGWLLFRASSFEQISQFTQILLTHFGEFTYTIQKPSLAGLIGLPLLIFYEILEYLHKNPRFYLSYPSFIRGAFYALLTLVIFMGMSNAPEQFIYFQF
;
A
#
# COMPACT_ATOMS: atom_id res chain seq x y z
N MET A 1 7.93 -2.27 11.76
CA MET A 1 8.12 -0.95 12.40
C MET A 1 7.03 -0.01 11.89
N LEU A 2 6.34 0.73 12.75
CA LEU A 2 5.25 1.65 12.36
C LEU A 2 5.78 3.10 12.35
N PHE A 3 5.32 3.93 11.40
CA PHE A 3 5.81 5.31 11.27
C PHE A 3 5.51 6.23 12.45
N ASN A 4 4.47 5.91 13.23
CA ASN A 4 4.08 6.62 14.44
C ASN A 4 4.70 6.03 15.73
N SER A 5 5.70 5.13 15.62
CA SER A 5 6.34 4.49 16.77
C SER A 5 7.67 5.15 17.15
N VAL A 6 8.07 5.00 18.41
CA VAL A 6 9.34 5.53 18.92
C VAL A 6 10.52 4.83 18.25
N GLU A 7 10.40 3.53 17.98
CA GLU A 7 11.41 2.75 17.26
C GLU A 7 11.66 3.32 15.86
N PHE A 8 10.62 3.76 15.16
CA PHE A 8 10.78 4.41 13.86
C PHE A 8 11.49 5.76 13.96
N LEU A 9 11.19 6.56 14.97
CA LEU A 9 11.89 7.83 15.19
C LEU A 9 13.39 7.61 15.41
N ILE A 10 13.76 6.66 16.28
CA ILE A 10 15.15 6.31 16.54
C ILE A 10 15.83 5.79 15.27
N PHE A 11 15.16 4.87 14.56
CA PHE A 11 15.64 4.35 13.28
C PHE A 11 15.89 5.47 12.25
N LEU A 12 14.93 6.38 12.07
CA LEU A 12 15.03 7.48 11.12
C LEU A 12 16.16 8.44 11.47
N LEU A 13 16.36 8.74 12.76
CA LEU A 13 17.47 9.60 13.21
C LEU A 13 18.82 8.96 12.90
N ILE A 14 18.99 7.67 13.19
CA ILE A 14 20.23 6.93 12.88
C ILE A 14 20.47 6.92 11.36
N VAL A 15 19.45 6.56 10.58
CA VAL A 15 19.51 6.52 9.11
C VAL A 15 19.87 7.90 8.54
N TYR A 16 19.22 8.95 9.02
CA TYR A 16 19.47 10.32 8.55
C TYR A 16 20.90 10.76 8.89
N ILE A 17 21.36 10.56 10.13
CA ILE A 17 22.72 10.92 10.55
C ILE A 17 23.75 10.19 9.67
N LEU A 18 23.65 8.86 9.54
CA LEU A 18 24.56 8.07 8.70
C LEU A 18 24.51 8.53 7.24
N TYR A 19 23.31 8.82 6.71
CA TYR A 19 23.11 9.30 5.34
C TYR A 19 23.88 10.60 5.06
N ARG A 20 23.96 11.50 6.04
CA ARG A 20 24.66 12.80 5.89
C ARG A 20 26.18 12.66 5.79
N PHE A 21 26.77 11.61 6.35
CA PHE A 21 28.22 11.41 6.35
C PHE A 21 28.73 10.52 5.21
N LEU A 22 27.83 9.90 4.44
CA LEU A 22 28.21 8.96 3.39
C LEU A 22 28.23 9.61 2.00
N PRO A 23 29.16 9.22 1.12
CA PRO A 23 29.12 9.62 -0.29
C PRO A 23 27.98 8.90 -1.02
N PHE A 24 27.64 9.35 -2.23
CA PHE A 24 26.51 8.84 -3.02
C PHE A 24 26.36 7.30 -3.03
N ARG A 25 27.42 6.55 -3.36
CA ARG A 25 27.32 5.07 -3.37
C ARG A 25 27.17 4.49 -1.96
N GLY A 26 27.82 5.07 -0.95
CA GLY A 26 27.63 4.70 0.46
C GLY A 26 26.20 4.97 0.93
N GLN A 27 25.58 6.05 0.49
CA GLN A 27 24.17 6.35 0.76
C GLN A 27 23.25 5.27 0.20
N ASN A 28 23.47 4.78 -1.04
CA ASN A 28 22.64 3.71 -1.62
C ASN A 28 22.75 2.43 -0.81
N VAL A 29 23.96 2.03 -0.45
CA VAL A 29 24.20 0.84 0.37
C VAL A 29 23.53 0.98 1.73
N MET A 30 23.70 2.12 2.40
CA MET A 30 23.07 2.38 3.69
C MET A 30 21.54 2.35 3.58
N LEU A 31 20.95 3.01 2.59
CA LEU A 31 19.50 3.01 2.38
C LEU A 31 18.96 1.61 2.08
N LEU A 32 19.73 0.78 1.35
CA LEU A 32 19.36 -0.60 1.09
C LEU A 32 19.34 -1.42 2.38
N VAL A 33 20.39 -1.30 3.21
CA VAL A 33 20.46 -1.97 4.51
C VAL A 33 19.32 -1.50 5.43
N ALA A 34 19.12 -0.18 5.53
CA ALA A 34 18.03 0.41 6.30
C ALA A 34 16.65 -0.10 5.83
N SER A 35 16.48 -0.31 4.53
CA SER A 35 15.26 -0.83 3.93
C SER A 35 14.95 -2.27 4.30
N TYR A 36 15.95 -3.15 4.25
CA TYR A 36 15.77 -4.52 4.72
C TYR A 36 15.58 -4.60 6.24
N ILE A 37 16.23 -3.73 7.03
CA ILE A 37 15.98 -3.64 8.49
C ILE A 37 14.54 -3.22 8.77
N PHE A 38 14.07 -2.14 8.12
CA PHE A 38 12.73 -1.61 8.31
C PHE A 38 11.64 -2.65 7.99
N TYR A 39 11.80 -3.36 6.87
CA TYR A 39 10.87 -4.42 6.47
C TYR A 39 10.96 -5.64 7.39
N GLY A 40 12.19 -6.10 7.68
CA GLY A 40 12.45 -7.28 8.49
C GLY A 40 12.02 -7.12 9.95
N TRP A 41 11.78 -5.89 10.41
CA TRP A 41 11.21 -5.59 11.72
C TRP A 41 9.82 -6.20 11.94
N TRP A 42 9.06 -6.44 10.87
CA TRP A 42 7.78 -7.14 10.95
C TRP A 42 7.99 -8.64 11.08
N ASP A 43 8.64 -9.23 10.07
CA ASP A 43 9.07 -10.62 10.11
C ASP A 43 10.23 -10.81 9.14
N LYS A 44 11.38 -11.23 9.67
CA LYS A 44 12.60 -11.48 8.90
C LYS A 44 12.41 -12.51 7.78
N ARG A 45 11.48 -13.47 7.93
CA ARG A 45 11.24 -14.53 6.94
C ARG A 45 10.77 -13.96 5.60
N PHE A 46 10.06 -12.84 5.63
CA PHE A 46 9.55 -12.20 4.41
C PHE A 46 10.62 -11.42 3.63
N LEU A 47 11.81 -11.19 4.20
CA LEU A 47 12.95 -10.61 3.45
C LEU A 47 13.34 -11.50 2.27
N PHE A 48 13.22 -12.82 2.43
CA PHE A 48 13.42 -13.76 1.33
C PHE A 48 12.47 -13.50 0.15
N LEU A 49 11.19 -13.20 0.41
CA LEU A 49 10.21 -12.96 -0.66
C LEU A 49 10.55 -11.71 -1.48
N ILE A 50 10.95 -10.62 -0.82
CA ILE A 50 11.39 -9.40 -1.53
C ILE A 50 12.65 -9.67 -2.34
N ILE A 51 13.61 -10.40 -1.79
CA ILE A 51 14.86 -10.73 -2.51
C ILE A 51 14.57 -11.64 -3.71
N LEU A 52 13.65 -12.60 -3.56
CA LEU A 52 13.22 -13.49 -4.63
C LEU A 52 12.58 -12.71 -5.78
N THR A 53 11.61 -11.83 -5.49
CA THR A 53 10.96 -11.01 -6.54
C THR A 53 11.95 -10.03 -7.17
N THR A 54 12.84 -9.43 -6.37
CA THR A 54 13.94 -8.57 -6.86
C THR A 54 14.81 -9.31 -7.88
N ALA A 55 15.27 -10.51 -7.53
CA ALA A 55 16.14 -11.33 -8.38
C ALA A 55 15.44 -11.78 -9.67
N LEU A 56 14.19 -12.20 -9.55
CA LEU A 56 13.37 -12.61 -10.67
C LEU A 56 13.20 -11.48 -11.68
N ASP A 57 12.68 -10.33 -11.24
CA ASP A 57 12.34 -9.23 -12.15
C ASP A 57 13.55 -8.49 -12.69
N PHE A 58 14.64 -8.43 -11.92
CA PHE A 58 15.94 -7.97 -12.43
C PHE A 58 16.39 -8.83 -13.62
N CYS A 59 16.46 -10.15 -13.44
CA CYS A 59 16.85 -11.07 -14.50
C CYS A 59 15.90 -11.02 -15.69
N CYS A 60 14.58 -11.04 -15.45
CA CYS A 60 13.58 -10.97 -16.51
C CYS A 60 13.70 -9.68 -17.34
N SER A 61 13.85 -8.52 -16.68
CA SER A 61 13.97 -7.24 -17.37
C SER A 61 15.21 -7.17 -18.28
N LEU A 62 16.36 -7.65 -17.82
CA LEU A 62 17.59 -7.67 -18.62
C LEU A 62 17.49 -8.65 -19.80
N VAL A 63 16.86 -9.81 -19.62
CA VAL A 63 16.62 -10.74 -20.74
C VAL A 63 15.63 -10.15 -21.75
N ILE A 64 14.63 -9.40 -21.31
CA ILE A 64 13.69 -8.71 -22.21
C ILE A 64 14.38 -7.61 -23.02
N GLU A 65 15.31 -6.87 -22.40
CA GLU A 65 16.01 -5.76 -23.05
C GLU A 65 17.16 -6.23 -23.95
N ARG A 66 18.06 -7.07 -23.40
CA ARG A 66 19.36 -7.41 -24.01
C ARG A 66 19.38 -8.82 -24.59
N GLY A 67 18.37 -9.63 -24.26
CA GLY A 67 18.24 -11.00 -24.72
C GLY A 67 19.09 -12.03 -23.97
N ARG A 68 20.07 -11.58 -23.20
CA ARG A 68 20.98 -12.42 -22.42
C ARG A 68 21.47 -11.68 -21.17
N LEU A 69 21.81 -12.47 -20.17
CA LEU A 69 22.53 -12.07 -18.96
C LEU A 69 24.02 -12.39 -19.10
N THR A 70 24.85 -11.51 -18.56
CA THR A 70 26.24 -11.84 -18.23
C THR A 70 26.31 -12.85 -17.09
N LEU A 71 27.47 -13.48 -16.90
CA LEU A 71 27.68 -14.42 -15.79
C LEU A 71 27.42 -13.76 -14.42
N LYS A 72 27.83 -12.49 -14.25
CA LYS A 72 27.63 -11.73 -13.01
C LYS A 72 26.15 -11.42 -12.77
N GLU A 73 25.44 -10.94 -13.79
CA GLU A 73 23.99 -10.65 -13.72
C GLU A 73 23.15 -11.91 -13.45
N ARG A 74 23.69 -13.12 -13.71
CA ARG A 74 23.07 -14.40 -13.38
C ARG A 74 23.45 -14.91 -11.99
N LEU A 75 24.73 -14.88 -11.63
CA LEU A 75 25.23 -15.45 -10.37
C LEU A 75 24.87 -14.59 -9.15
N ILE A 76 24.95 -13.25 -9.25
CA ILE A 76 24.68 -12.36 -8.10
C ILE A 76 23.23 -12.53 -7.61
N PRO A 77 22.18 -12.49 -8.46
CA PRO A 77 20.82 -12.71 -8.00
C PRO A 77 20.61 -14.12 -7.44
N CYS A 78 21.16 -15.17 -8.10
CA CYS A 78 21.03 -16.55 -7.61
C CYS A 78 21.67 -16.73 -6.23
N LEU A 79 22.88 -16.21 -6.04
CA LEU A 79 23.58 -16.27 -4.75
C LEU A 79 22.83 -15.49 -3.69
N THR A 80 22.29 -14.31 -4.03
CA THR A 80 21.52 -13.49 -3.08
C THR A 80 20.26 -14.22 -2.63
N VAL A 81 19.52 -14.87 -3.56
CA VAL A 81 18.33 -15.68 -3.22
C VAL A 81 18.71 -16.89 -2.37
N PHE A 82 19.79 -17.59 -2.70
CA PHE A 82 20.28 -18.72 -1.93
C PHE A 82 20.64 -18.31 -0.49
N LEU A 83 21.43 -17.25 -0.34
CA LEU A 83 21.83 -16.74 0.97
C LEU A 83 20.61 -16.24 1.75
N ALA A 84 19.67 -15.56 1.09
CA ALA A 84 18.43 -15.11 1.73
C ALA A 84 17.59 -16.30 2.23
N ALA A 85 17.45 -17.35 1.44
CA ALA A 85 16.75 -18.57 1.85
C ALA A 85 17.45 -19.22 3.06
N PHE A 86 18.78 -19.30 3.03
CA PHE A 86 19.57 -19.85 4.13
C PHE A 86 19.42 -19.02 5.42
N PHE A 87 19.67 -17.71 5.37
CA PHE A 87 19.68 -16.85 6.55
C PHE A 87 18.28 -16.52 7.10
N PHE A 88 17.26 -16.43 6.25
CA PHE A 88 15.92 -16.01 6.69
C PHE A 88 14.95 -17.16 6.89
N LEU A 89 15.19 -18.34 6.31
CA LEU A 89 14.34 -19.52 6.52
C LEU A 89 14.97 -20.57 7.45
N LEU A 90 16.29 -20.81 7.34
CA LEU A 90 16.95 -21.85 8.14
C LEU A 90 17.52 -21.32 9.45
N ILE A 91 18.16 -20.14 9.45
CA ILE A 91 18.76 -19.62 10.68
C ILE A 91 17.67 -19.15 11.68
N GLN A 92 17.59 -19.86 12.80
CA GLN A 92 16.75 -19.51 13.95
C GLN A 92 17.47 -18.47 14.81
N TRP A 93 17.33 -17.20 14.45
CA TRP A 93 17.97 -16.09 15.17
C TRP A 93 17.62 -16.00 16.67
N GLN A 94 16.59 -16.69 17.15
CA GLN A 94 16.30 -16.83 18.60
C GLN A 94 17.38 -17.64 19.35
N ALA A 95 18.12 -18.50 18.64
CA ALA A 95 19.25 -19.24 19.20
C ALA A 95 20.50 -18.37 19.39
N VAL A 96 20.52 -17.17 18.80
CA VAL A 96 21.60 -16.19 18.95
C VAL A 96 21.19 -15.20 20.04
N THR A 97 21.83 -15.30 21.19
CA THR A 97 21.62 -14.36 22.29
C THR A 97 22.74 -13.32 22.29
N PHE A 98 22.34 -12.06 22.34
CA PHE A 98 23.24 -10.93 22.41
C PHE A 98 22.80 -10.03 23.55
N GLN A 99 23.60 -9.98 24.60
CA GLN A 99 23.40 -9.07 25.73
C GLN A 99 24.51 -8.03 25.71
N PHE A 100 24.14 -6.75 25.69
CA PHE A 100 25.12 -5.66 25.65
C PHE A 100 25.83 -5.46 26.99
N LEU A 101 25.13 -5.68 28.11
CA LEU A 101 25.65 -5.45 29.48
C LEU A 101 25.19 -6.55 30.45
N PRO A 102 26.10 -7.39 30.98
CA PRO A 102 27.48 -7.58 30.52
C PRO A 102 27.51 -8.06 29.07
N PHE A 103 28.60 -7.76 28.33
CA PHE A 103 28.74 -8.22 26.95
C PHE A 103 28.81 -9.75 26.93
N ASN A 104 27.72 -10.38 26.51
CA ASN A 104 27.61 -11.82 26.40
C ASN A 104 27.00 -12.17 25.05
N PHE A 105 27.79 -12.88 24.25
CA PHE A 105 27.37 -13.44 22.98
C PHE A 105 27.39 -14.95 23.11
N SER A 106 26.22 -15.58 23.03
CA SER A 106 26.10 -17.03 23.09
C SER A 106 25.18 -17.54 21.99
N ILE A 107 25.61 -18.61 21.31
CA ILE A 107 24.86 -19.29 20.27
C ILE A 107 24.49 -20.69 20.78
N LYS A 108 23.20 -20.98 20.80
CA LYS A 108 22.70 -22.33 21.08
C LYS A 108 22.74 -23.16 19.79
N TRP A 109 23.89 -23.78 19.50
CA TRP A 109 24.12 -24.52 18.25
C TRP A 109 23.05 -25.57 17.91
N GLY A 110 22.54 -26.30 18.92
CA GLY A 110 21.47 -27.29 18.73
C GLY A 110 20.10 -26.71 18.35
N GLN A 111 19.93 -25.39 18.46
CA GLN A 111 18.70 -24.65 18.13
C GLN A 111 18.88 -23.69 16.95
N LEU A 112 20.09 -23.58 16.40
CA LEU A 112 20.40 -22.62 15.32
C LEU A 112 19.64 -22.95 14.03
N PHE A 113 19.42 -24.24 13.77
CA PHE A 113 18.69 -24.73 12.61
C PHE A 113 17.31 -25.24 13.01
N PRO A 114 16.32 -25.20 12.09
CA PRO A 114 15.00 -25.68 12.41
C PRO A 114 15.02 -27.20 12.51
N GLN A 115 14.41 -27.74 13.55
CA GLN A 115 14.12 -29.18 13.63
C GLN A 115 12.94 -29.58 12.73
N ASN A 116 12.16 -28.60 12.27
CA ASN A 116 11.04 -28.80 11.36
C ASN A 116 11.53 -29.16 9.95
N GLN A 117 11.13 -30.33 9.45
CA GLN A 117 11.44 -30.81 8.11
C GLN A 117 10.91 -29.89 7.00
N LEU A 118 9.81 -29.18 7.23
CA LEU A 118 9.19 -28.30 6.24
C LEU A 118 10.13 -27.17 5.78
N LEU A 119 10.88 -26.55 6.71
CA LEU A 119 11.79 -25.46 6.37
C LEU A 119 12.98 -25.93 5.54
N TRP A 120 13.48 -27.14 5.83
CA TRP A 120 14.50 -27.78 5.02
C TRP A 120 13.99 -28.19 3.64
N GLN A 121 12.76 -28.70 3.55
CA GLN A 121 12.11 -29.00 2.28
C GLN A 121 11.95 -27.73 1.44
N LEU A 122 11.46 -26.64 2.03
CA LEU A 122 11.34 -25.34 1.36
C LEU A 122 12.68 -24.83 0.85
N PHE A 123 13.73 -24.87 1.68
CA PHE A 123 15.09 -24.50 1.26
C PHE A 123 15.57 -25.38 0.09
N GLY A 124 15.41 -26.71 0.19
CA GLY A 124 15.75 -27.65 -0.87
C GLY A 124 14.99 -27.38 -2.17
N SER A 125 13.69 -27.08 -2.09
CA SER A 125 12.88 -26.68 -3.25
C SER A 125 13.39 -25.40 -3.89
N ILE A 126 13.82 -24.40 -3.11
CA ILE A 126 14.39 -23.15 -3.64
C ILE A 126 15.71 -23.43 -4.38
N VAL A 127 16.60 -24.24 -3.80
CA VAL A 127 17.86 -24.64 -4.44
C VAL A 127 17.59 -25.38 -5.74
N LEU A 128 16.62 -26.30 -5.73
CA LEU A 128 16.19 -27.03 -6.93
C LEU A 128 15.62 -26.09 -8.00
N ILE A 129 14.76 -25.14 -7.62
CA ILE A 129 14.20 -24.14 -8.54
C ILE A 129 15.32 -23.29 -9.15
N LEU A 130 16.28 -22.81 -8.35
CA LEU A 130 17.44 -22.08 -8.86
C LEU A 130 18.21 -22.94 -9.87
N GLY A 131 18.46 -24.22 -9.58
CA GLY A 131 19.07 -25.16 -10.50
C GLY A 131 18.30 -25.30 -11.82
N ILE A 132 16.98 -25.53 -11.74
CA ILE A 132 16.08 -25.67 -12.90
C ILE A 132 16.08 -24.40 -13.76
N VAL A 133 15.95 -23.22 -13.16
CA VAL A 133 15.99 -21.94 -13.88
C VAL A 133 17.32 -21.78 -14.62
N ASN A 134 18.42 -22.14 -13.98
CA ASN A 134 19.76 -22.10 -14.56
C ASN A 134 19.95 -23.12 -15.71
N LEU A 135 19.28 -24.27 -15.66
CA LEU A 135 19.27 -25.29 -16.72
C LEU A 135 18.39 -24.89 -17.91
N ILE A 136 17.24 -24.24 -17.66
CA ILE A 136 16.30 -23.79 -18.69
C ILE A 136 16.81 -22.52 -19.41
N TYR A 137 17.54 -21.67 -18.71
CA TYR A 137 18.01 -20.36 -19.22
C TYR A 137 18.67 -20.41 -20.62
N PRO A 138 19.60 -21.34 -20.94
CA PRO A 138 20.20 -21.40 -22.28
C PRO A 138 19.17 -21.67 -23.40
N TYR A 139 18.12 -22.44 -23.12
CA TYR A 139 17.04 -22.69 -24.08
C TYR A 139 16.16 -21.45 -24.26
N LEU A 140 15.89 -20.73 -23.16
CA LEU A 140 15.11 -19.49 -23.17
C LEU A 140 15.79 -18.40 -24.02
N VAL A 141 17.11 -18.24 -23.90
CA VAL A 141 17.88 -17.23 -24.64
C VAL A 141 17.96 -17.53 -26.15
N ARG A 142 17.87 -18.82 -26.54
CA ARG A 142 17.87 -19.26 -27.95
C ARG A 142 16.55 -19.00 -28.68
N LEU A 143 15.48 -18.63 -27.98
CA LEU A 143 14.21 -18.28 -28.61
C LEU A 143 14.36 -17.00 -29.45
N ILE A 144 13.55 -16.91 -30.52
CA ILE A 144 13.39 -15.69 -31.32
C ILE A 144 13.01 -14.53 -30.40
N ASP A 145 13.58 -13.33 -30.63
CA ASP A 145 13.44 -12.17 -29.75
C ASP A 145 11.99 -11.88 -29.31
N SER A 146 11.05 -11.85 -30.26
CA SER A 146 9.64 -11.59 -29.96
C SER A 146 9.03 -12.63 -29.01
N LYS A 147 9.29 -13.92 -29.27
CA LYS A 147 8.83 -15.03 -28.43
C LYS A 147 9.50 -14.99 -27.06
N ARG A 148 10.81 -14.78 -27.02
CA ARG A 148 11.59 -14.67 -25.77
C ARG A 148 11.04 -13.58 -24.87
N ARG A 149 10.90 -12.35 -25.39
CA ARG A 149 10.40 -11.20 -24.63
C ARG A 149 9.01 -11.46 -24.07
N HIS A 150 8.13 -12.09 -24.85
CA HIS A 150 6.79 -12.43 -24.41
C HIS A 150 6.77 -13.52 -23.32
N VAL A 151 7.52 -14.62 -23.50
CA VAL A 151 7.61 -15.71 -22.51
C VAL A 151 8.22 -15.21 -21.20
N VAL A 152 9.29 -14.42 -21.26
CA VAL A 152 9.95 -13.87 -20.06
C VAL A 152 9.04 -12.91 -19.30
N LEU A 153 8.26 -12.09 -20.02
CA LEU A 153 7.24 -11.25 -19.40
C LEU A 153 6.18 -12.10 -18.69
N LEU A 154 5.68 -13.15 -19.34
CA LEU A 154 4.70 -14.06 -18.74
C LEU A 154 5.27 -14.74 -17.49
N ILE A 155 6.53 -15.17 -17.51
CA ILE A 155 7.21 -15.74 -16.33
C ILE A 155 7.20 -14.74 -15.17
N SER A 156 7.61 -13.49 -15.40
CA SER A 156 7.61 -12.43 -14.39
C SER A 156 6.21 -12.17 -13.82
N ILE A 157 5.20 -12.00 -14.68
CA ILE A 157 3.82 -11.73 -14.25
C ILE A 157 3.24 -12.92 -13.48
N CYS A 158 3.37 -14.13 -14.01
CA CYS A 158 2.81 -15.34 -13.38
C CYS A 158 3.47 -15.63 -12.03
N ALA A 159 4.78 -15.44 -11.90
CA ALA A 159 5.47 -15.65 -10.62
C ALA A 159 5.06 -14.59 -9.58
N ASN A 160 4.99 -13.31 -9.97
CA ASN A 160 4.56 -12.24 -9.09
C ASN A 160 3.10 -12.39 -8.61
N LEU A 161 2.19 -12.65 -9.55
CA LEU A 161 0.78 -12.92 -9.23
C LEU A 161 0.62 -14.25 -8.48
N GLY A 162 1.45 -15.25 -8.75
CA GLY A 162 1.46 -16.54 -8.05
C GLY A 162 1.84 -16.39 -6.57
N ILE A 163 2.90 -15.62 -6.27
CA ILE A 163 3.29 -15.29 -4.90
C ILE A 163 2.16 -14.51 -4.21
N LEU A 164 1.63 -13.46 -4.85
CA LEU A 164 0.52 -12.69 -4.29
C LEU A 164 -0.72 -13.55 -4.04
N PHE A 165 -1.07 -14.44 -4.98
CA PHE A 165 -2.20 -15.36 -4.85
C PHE A 165 -2.04 -16.33 -3.70
N PHE A 166 -0.87 -16.96 -3.58
CA PHE A 166 -0.58 -17.90 -2.51
C PHE A 166 -0.75 -17.27 -1.13
N PHE A 167 -0.17 -16.09 -0.92
CA PHE A 167 -0.19 -15.43 0.38
C PHE A 167 -1.50 -14.71 0.71
N LYS A 168 -2.18 -14.12 -0.30
CA LYS A 168 -3.34 -13.25 -0.06
C LYS A 168 -4.68 -13.91 -0.39
N TYR A 169 -4.76 -14.70 -1.46
CA TYR A 169 -6.06 -15.12 -2.01
C TYR A 169 -6.36 -16.62 -1.86
N PHE A 170 -5.35 -17.46 -1.61
CA PHE A 170 -5.51 -18.91 -1.55
C PHE A 170 -6.62 -19.34 -0.60
N ASN A 171 -6.59 -18.88 0.65
CA ASN A 171 -7.59 -19.23 1.67
C ASN A 171 -9.00 -18.73 1.33
N PHE A 172 -9.12 -17.55 0.70
CA PHE A 172 -10.42 -17.01 0.28
C PHE A 172 -11.07 -17.88 -0.80
N PHE A 173 -10.31 -18.29 -1.82
CA PHE A 173 -10.83 -19.14 -2.89
C PHE A 173 -11.16 -20.56 -2.41
N ILE A 174 -10.29 -21.15 -1.59
CA ILE A 174 -10.54 -22.47 -1.00
C ILE A 174 -11.74 -22.43 -0.05
N GLY A 175 -11.87 -21.40 0.80
CA GLY A 175 -13.03 -21.21 1.66
C GLY A 175 -14.32 -21.06 0.87
N SER A 176 -14.30 -20.23 -0.19
CA SER A 176 -15.46 -20.04 -1.07
C SER A 176 -15.84 -21.34 -1.82
N ALA A 177 -14.85 -22.11 -2.28
CA ALA A 177 -15.07 -23.41 -2.92
C ALA A 177 -15.68 -24.42 -1.95
N LYS A 178 -15.20 -24.46 -0.69
CA LYS A 178 -15.78 -25.29 0.38
C LYS A 178 -17.25 -24.95 0.59
N THR A 179 -17.57 -23.66 0.79
CA THR A 179 -18.96 -23.21 0.96
C THR A 179 -19.85 -23.58 -0.23
N ALA A 180 -19.36 -23.42 -1.46
CA ALA A 180 -20.11 -23.76 -2.67
C ALA A 180 -20.34 -25.29 -2.79
N LEU A 181 -19.34 -26.11 -2.49
CA LEU A 181 -19.47 -27.57 -2.50
C LEU A 181 -20.40 -28.06 -1.39
N SER A 182 -20.30 -27.51 -0.18
CA SER A 182 -21.22 -27.84 0.91
C SER A 182 -22.67 -27.47 0.58
N ALA A 183 -22.90 -26.37 -0.14
CA ALA A 183 -24.24 -26.02 -0.65
C ALA A 183 -24.77 -27.02 -1.68
N LEU A 184 -23.89 -27.77 -2.35
CA LEU A 184 -24.23 -28.87 -3.26
C LEU A 184 -24.26 -30.25 -2.53
N GLY A 185 -24.12 -30.26 -1.20
CA GLY A 185 -24.09 -31.49 -0.39
C GLY A 185 -22.76 -32.25 -0.43
N ILE A 186 -21.69 -31.66 -0.97
CA ILE A 186 -20.36 -32.26 -1.06
C ILE A 186 -19.50 -31.72 0.08
N GLU A 187 -19.13 -32.58 1.03
CA GLU A 187 -18.15 -32.25 2.07
C GLU A 187 -16.74 -32.46 1.54
N ALA A 188 -16.11 -31.37 1.09
CA ALA A 188 -14.70 -31.35 0.73
C ALA A 188 -13.86 -30.79 1.88
N ASP A 189 -12.89 -31.58 2.34
CA ASP A 189 -11.87 -31.10 3.27
C ASP A 189 -10.66 -30.60 2.49
N PHE A 190 -10.53 -29.28 2.39
CA PHE A 190 -9.39 -28.66 1.75
C PHE A 190 -8.33 -28.29 2.78
N PHE A 191 -7.07 -28.47 2.40
CA PHE A 191 -5.94 -28.02 3.18
C PHE A 191 -5.97 -26.49 3.34
N GLN A 192 -6.17 -26.01 4.57
CA GLN A 192 -6.08 -24.60 4.91
C GLN A 192 -4.66 -24.25 5.36
N LEU A 193 -4.12 -23.18 4.80
CA LEU A 193 -2.78 -22.71 5.12
C LEU A 193 -2.88 -21.57 6.14
N ASN A 194 -2.33 -21.78 7.35
CA ASN A 194 -2.19 -20.71 8.34
C ASN A 194 -1.01 -19.79 7.98
N ILE A 195 -1.15 -19.05 6.89
CA ILE A 195 -0.15 -18.14 6.36
C ILE A 195 -0.32 -16.77 7.00
N ILE A 196 0.77 -16.25 7.57
CA ILE A 196 0.87 -14.84 7.95
C ILE A 196 1.06 -14.04 6.66
N LEU A 197 0.18 -13.05 6.41
CA LEU A 197 0.27 -12.20 5.24
C LEU A 197 1.53 -11.31 5.31
N PRO A 198 2.44 -11.35 4.32
CA PRO A 198 3.58 -10.45 4.28
C PRO A 198 3.10 -9.02 4.05
N VAL A 199 3.48 -8.13 4.97
CA VAL A 199 3.09 -6.72 4.87
C VAL A 199 3.65 -6.11 3.59
N GLY A 200 2.86 -5.30 2.88
CA GLY A 200 3.33 -4.63 1.66
C GLY A 200 3.43 -5.52 0.41
N ILE A 201 3.10 -6.83 0.48
CA ILE A 201 3.17 -7.75 -0.67
C ILE A 201 2.43 -7.24 -1.90
N SER A 202 1.24 -6.71 -1.71
CA SER A 202 0.45 -6.15 -2.82
C SER A 202 1.11 -4.92 -3.46
N PHE A 203 1.86 -4.13 -2.69
CA PHE A 203 2.53 -2.91 -3.17
C PHE A 203 3.78 -3.25 -3.99
N TYR A 204 4.72 -4.00 -3.40
CA TYR A 204 5.95 -4.32 -4.12
C TYR A 204 5.71 -5.25 -5.32
N THR A 205 4.69 -6.14 -5.28
CA THR A 205 4.28 -6.94 -6.45
C THR A 205 3.85 -6.04 -7.61
N PHE A 206 3.06 -5.00 -7.35
CA PHE A 206 2.62 -4.08 -8.40
C PHE A 206 3.78 -3.21 -8.92
N GLN A 207 4.67 -2.78 -8.02
CA GLN A 207 5.84 -1.99 -8.36
C GLN A 207 6.81 -2.78 -9.26
N THR A 208 7.14 -4.03 -8.89
CA THR A 208 8.07 -4.86 -9.66
C THR A 208 7.50 -5.31 -11.01
N MET A 209 6.21 -5.70 -11.05
CA MET A 209 5.54 -6.03 -12.30
C MET A 209 5.49 -4.84 -13.26
N SER A 210 5.21 -3.63 -12.76
CA SER A 210 5.15 -2.44 -13.61
C SER A 210 6.47 -2.17 -14.33
N TYR A 211 7.59 -2.36 -13.63
CA TYR A 211 8.93 -2.22 -14.20
C TYR A 211 9.16 -3.22 -15.35
N THR A 212 8.90 -4.51 -15.13
CA THR A 212 9.10 -5.53 -16.19
C THR A 212 8.18 -5.27 -17.40
N ILE A 213 6.94 -4.83 -17.17
CA ILE A 213 6.00 -4.46 -18.23
C ILE A 213 6.50 -3.25 -19.02
N ASP A 214 7.04 -2.24 -18.37
CA ASP A 214 7.55 -1.02 -19.02
C ASP A 214 8.80 -1.29 -19.86
N VAL A 215 9.71 -2.13 -19.36
CA VAL A 215 10.86 -2.62 -20.14
C VAL A 215 10.39 -3.42 -21.36
N TYR A 216 9.37 -4.27 -21.22
CA TYR A 216 8.76 -4.97 -22.34
C TYR A 216 8.10 -4.03 -23.37
N ARG A 217 7.44 -2.97 -22.89
CA ARG A 217 6.85 -1.93 -23.75
C ARG A 217 7.89 -0.99 -24.38
N LYS A 218 9.17 -1.12 -24.01
CA LYS A 218 10.27 -0.21 -24.40
C LYS A 218 10.06 1.24 -23.93
N SER A 219 9.24 1.45 -22.88
CA SER A 219 9.08 2.77 -22.26
C SER A 219 10.16 3.08 -21.22
N LEU A 220 10.90 2.05 -20.79
CA LEU A 220 11.99 2.16 -19.83
C LEU A 220 13.14 1.23 -20.22
N GLN A 221 14.38 1.64 -19.94
CA GLN A 221 15.57 0.80 -20.06
C GLN A 221 15.79 0.02 -18.77
N ALA A 222 16.29 -1.21 -18.89
CA ALA A 222 16.56 -2.04 -17.72
C ALA A 222 17.84 -1.56 -17.00
N THR A 223 17.78 -1.50 -15.67
CA THR A 223 18.97 -1.26 -14.84
C THR A 223 19.92 -2.45 -14.89
N ASP A 224 21.21 -2.17 -15.00
CA ASP A 224 22.28 -3.17 -15.03
C ASP A 224 22.84 -3.53 -13.64
N HIS A 225 22.54 -2.73 -12.63
CA HIS A 225 23.08 -2.91 -11.29
C HIS A 225 22.03 -3.48 -10.32
N PHE A 226 22.26 -4.73 -9.90
CA PHE A 226 21.33 -5.49 -9.05
C PHE A 226 20.97 -4.77 -7.74
N PHE A 227 21.94 -4.17 -7.06
CA PHE A 227 21.69 -3.49 -5.78
C PHE A 227 20.94 -2.15 -5.94
N ASP A 228 21.08 -1.48 -7.09
CA ASP A 228 20.30 -0.27 -7.37
C ASP A 228 18.83 -0.65 -7.66
N PHE A 229 18.60 -1.79 -8.34
CA PHE A 229 17.25 -2.36 -8.50
C PHE A 229 16.64 -2.79 -7.17
N ALA A 230 17.43 -3.47 -6.32
CA ALA A 230 17.01 -3.90 -4.99
C ALA A 230 16.61 -2.70 -4.12
N LEU A 231 17.37 -1.59 -4.18
CA LEU A 231 17.03 -0.36 -3.47
C LEU A 231 15.74 0.26 -4.00
N TYR A 232 15.54 0.29 -5.33
CA TYR A 232 14.28 0.75 -5.92
C TYR A 232 13.07 0.01 -5.36
N LEU A 233 13.13 -1.32 -5.32
CA LEU A 233 12.01 -2.12 -4.86
C LEU A 233 11.82 -2.04 -3.34
N SER A 234 12.92 -2.05 -2.57
CA SER A 234 12.86 -2.11 -1.11
C SER A 234 12.78 -0.76 -0.41
N PHE A 235 12.90 0.37 -1.12
CA PHE A 235 13.03 1.69 -0.52
C PHE A 235 12.04 1.94 0.64
N PHE A 236 12.56 1.96 1.86
CA PHE A 236 11.77 1.86 3.09
C PHE A 236 10.64 2.88 3.25
N PRO A 237 10.78 4.15 2.81
CA PRO A 237 9.71 5.13 3.00
C PRO A 237 8.44 4.72 2.28
N GLN A 238 8.53 4.02 1.14
CA GLN A 238 7.36 3.60 0.37
C GLN A 238 6.93 2.15 0.62
N LEU A 239 7.83 1.29 1.05
CA LEU A 239 7.73 -0.17 0.91
C LEU A 239 6.44 -0.80 1.48
N VAL A 240 5.98 -0.30 2.63
CA VAL A 240 4.93 -0.96 3.43
C VAL A 240 3.55 -0.38 3.13
N ALA A 241 3.43 0.94 2.97
CA ALA A 241 2.16 1.64 2.78
C ALA A 241 2.31 3.02 2.09
N GLY A 242 3.44 3.27 1.43
CA GLY A 242 3.62 4.51 0.68
C GLY A 242 3.00 4.45 -0.72
N PRO A 243 3.16 5.52 -1.51
CA PRO A 243 2.71 5.53 -2.90
C PRO A 243 3.37 4.39 -3.70
N ILE A 244 2.60 3.73 -4.57
CA ILE A 244 3.12 2.76 -5.54
C ILE A 244 3.88 3.52 -6.62
N GLU A 245 5.19 3.71 -6.42
CA GLU A 245 6.02 4.47 -7.35
C GLU A 245 6.23 3.78 -8.69
N ARG A 246 6.55 4.60 -9.69
CA ARG A 246 7.00 4.15 -11.00
C ARG A 246 8.52 4.09 -11.03
N ALA A 247 9.04 3.05 -11.66
CA ALA A 247 10.47 2.96 -11.94
C ALA A 247 10.98 4.15 -12.77
N SER A 248 10.17 4.67 -13.69
CA SER A 248 10.52 5.86 -14.49
C SER A 248 10.79 7.11 -13.65
N GLU A 249 10.21 7.21 -12.46
CA GLU A 249 10.35 8.36 -11.56
C GLU A 249 11.41 8.13 -10.49
N LEU A 250 11.35 6.99 -9.80
CA LEU A 250 12.20 6.73 -8.63
C LEU A 250 13.61 6.25 -9.01
N LEU A 251 13.74 5.39 -10.01
CA LEU A 251 15.02 4.77 -10.37
C LEU A 251 16.06 5.81 -10.86
N PRO A 252 15.73 6.80 -11.71
CA PRO A 252 16.69 7.84 -12.08
C PRO A 252 17.23 8.65 -10.90
N ARG A 253 16.42 8.82 -9.83
CA ARG A 253 16.82 9.51 -8.59
C ARG A 253 17.71 8.64 -7.71
N ILE A 254 17.58 7.32 -7.79
CA ILE A 254 18.49 6.37 -7.12
C ILE A 254 19.87 6.37 -7.79
N LEU A 255 19.89 6.44 -9.13
CA LEU A 255 21.11 6.33 -9.94
C LEU A 255 21.95 7.62 -10.00
N LYS A 256 21.39 8.76 -9.60
CA LYS A 256 22.09 10.07 -9.61
C LYS A 256 22.43 10.55 -8.19
N PRO A 257 23.56 11.28 -8.01
CA PRO A 257 23.85 11.97 -6.75
C PRO A 257 22.71 12.89 -6.35
N ARG A 258 22.38 12.88 -5.05
CA ARG A 258 21.26 13.65 -4.49
C ARG A 258 21.77 14.94 -3.88
N THR A 259 20.99 15.99 -4.06
CA THR A 259 21.18 17.26 -3.36
C THR A 259 20.10 17.38 -2.28
N LEU A 260 20.52 17.75 -1.06
CA LEU A 260 19.57 18.07 0.00
C LEU A 260 19.32 19.57 -0.05
N ASP A 261 18.08 19.92 -0.39
CA ASP A 261 17.59 21.28 -0.37
C ASP A 261 16.90 21.58 0.97
N PHE A 262 17.12 22.77 1.51
CA PHE A 262 16.58 23.15 2.82
C PHE A 262 15.05 23.31 2.76
N ASP A 263 14.52 23.94 1.70
CA ASP A 263 13.08 24.16 1.56
C ASP A 263 12.34 22.83 1.37
N GLU A 264 12.91 21.91 0.60
CA GLU A 264 12.36 20.55 0.45
C GLU A 264 12.46 19.74 1.74
N SER A 265 13.52 19.91 2.53
CA SER A 265 13.65 19.28 3.86
C SER A 265 12.62 19.82 4.84
N MET A 266 12.41 21.15 4.86
CA MET A 266 11.37 21.80 5.67
C MET A 266 9.96 21.35 5.26
N ARG A 267 9.71 21.22 3.95
CA ARG A 267 8.47 20.61 3.44
C ARG A 267 8.34 19.17 3.91
N GLY A 268 9.44 18.42 3.92
CA GLY A 268 9.48 17.04 4.43
C GLY A 268 9.06 16.95 5.90
N LEU A 269 9.64 17.80 6.76
CA LEU A 269 9.27 17.88 8.18
C LEU A 269 7.80 18.25 8.38
N PHE A 270 7.29 19.22 7.61
CA PHE A 270 5.87 19.57 7.66
C PHE A 270 4.96 18.39 7.27
N LEU A 271 5.32 17.63 6.21
CA LEU A 271 4.55 16.47 5.79
C LEU A 271 4.55 15.36 6.87
N ILE A 272 5.67 15.15 7.56
CA ILE A 272 5.75 14.22 8.69
C ILE A 272 4.83 14.70 9.83
N LEU A 273 4.93 15.96 10.25
CA LEU A 273 4.10 16.53 11.31
C LEU A 273 2.60 16.44 10.96
N PHE A 274 2.22 16.84 9.75
CA PHE A 274 0.84 16.82 9.29
C PHE A 274 0.31 15.39 9.11
N GLY A 275 1.17 14.46 8.70
CA GLY A 275 0.86 13.04 8.66
C GLY A 275 0.62 12.47 10.06
N LEU A 276 1.50 12.76 11.03
CA LEU A 276 1.31 12.35 12.43
C LEU A 276 0.02 12.93 13.03
N PHE A 277 -0.30 14.18 12.72
CA PHE A 277 -1.59 14.79 13.09
C PHE A 277 -2.77 14.00 12.53
N LYS A 278 -2.80 13.73 11.22
CA LYS A 278 -3.89 12.95 10.62
C LYS A 278 -3.99 11.53 11.19
N LYS A 279 -2.87 10.86 11.45
CA LYS A 279 -2.85 9.50 12.00
C LYS A 279 -3.29 9.47 13.46
N ILE A 280 -2.54 10.12 14.34
CA ILE A 280 -2.67 9.99 15.79
C ILE A 280 -3.86 10.82 16.30
N ALA A 281 -3.93 12.10 15.91
CA ALA A 281 -4.97 12.99 16.44
C ALA A 281 -6.36 12.73 15.84
N ILE A 282 -6.44 12.24 14.60
CA ILE A 282 -7.72 12.07 13.91
C ILE A 282 -8.05 10.60 13.74
N ALA A 283 -7.31 9.87 12.89
CA ALA A 283 -7.69 8.51 12.50
C ALA A 283 -7.80 7.56 13.70
N ASP A 284 -6.77 7.50 14.56
CA ASP A 284 -6.77 6.62 15.73
C ASP A 284 -7.83 7.04 16.76
N SER A 285 -8.06 8.35 16.88
CA SER A 285 -9.01 8.94 17.83
C SER A 285 -10.47 8.70 17.47
N ILE A 286 -10.82 8.73 16.18
CA ILE A 286 -12.18 8.44 15.71
C ILE A 286 -12.42 6.95 15.46
N ALA A 287 -11.36 6.15 15.33
CA ALA A 287 -11.45 4.69 15.19
C ALA A 287 -12.21 4.04 16.36
N ILE A 288 -12.07 4.56 17.57
CA ILE A 288 -12.80 4.10 18.77
C ILE A 288 -14.31 4.13 18.52
N SER A 289 -14.82 5.26 18.02
CA SER A 289 -16.23 5.43 17.68
C SER A 289 -16.67 4.49 16.56
N VAL A 290 -15.89 4.39 15.49
CA VAL A 290 -16.19 3.53 14.35
C VAL A 290 -16.26 2.06 14.78
N ASN A 291 -15.28 1.61 15.55
CA ASN A 291 -15.17 0.24 16.03
C ASN A 291 -16.28 -0.11 17.02
N SER A 292 -16.76 0.85 17.82
CA SER A 292 -17.90 0.64 18.72
C SER A 292 -19.21 0.30 18.02
N VAL A 293 -19.34 0.63 16.73
CA VAL A 293 -20.54 0.33 15.92
C VAL A 293 -20.29 -0.85 15.00
N TYR A 294 -19.23 -0.80 14.19
CA TYR A 294 -18.91 -1.87 13.23
C TYR A 294 -18.40 -3.16 13.89
N GLY A 295 -17.93 -3.09 15.14
CA GLY A 295 -17.56 -4.26 15.95
C GLY A 295 -18.67 -4.76 16.87
N ASN A 296 -19.81 -4.07 16.94
CA ASN A 296 -20.92 -4.45 17.81
C ASN A 296 -21.86 -5.45 17.10
N THR A 297 -22.30 -6.47 17.83
CA THR A 297 -23.30 -7.45 17.40
C THR A 297 -24.69 -7.20 17.99
N GLY A 298 -24.79 -6.23 18.91
CA GLY A 298 -26.05 -5.82 19.52
C GLY A 298 -26.85 -4.84 18.67
N TYR A 299 -27.84 -4.22 19.30
CA TYR A 299 -28.66 -3.18 18.66
C TYR A 299 -27.80 -1.98 18.26
N VAL A 300 -28.06 -1.46 17.04
CA VAL A 300 -27.44 -0.26 16.47
C VAL A 300 -28.54 0.60 15.86
N SER A 301 -28.57 1.89 16.21
CA SER A 301 -29.57 2.83 15.68
C SER A 301 -29.20 3.38 14.29
N TRP A 302 -30.15 4.05 13.64
CA TRP A 302 -29.88 4.80 12.40
C TRP A 302 -28.78 5.86 12.57
N LEU A 303 -28.84 6.65 13.65
CA LEU A 303 -27.85 7.70 13.91
C LEU A 303 -26.46 7.11 14.13
N ASP A 304 -26.35 5.97 14.82
CA ASP A 304 -25.07 5.29 15.06
C ASP A 304 -24.43 4.83 13.75
N VAL A 305 -25.19 4.20 12.84
CA VAL A 305 -24.68 3.79 11.52
C VAL A 305 -24.22 5.00 10.70
N VAL A 306 -25.01 6.09 10.71
CA VAL A 306 -24.67 7.31 9.96
C VAL A 306 -23.37 7.93 10.48
N LEU A 307 -23.28 8.14 11.79
CA LEU A 307 -22.10 8.75 12.41
C LEU A 307 -20.87 7.85 12.29
N ALA A 308 -21.00 6.54 12.53
CA ALA A 308 -19.87 5.62 12.40
C ALA A 308 -19.34 5.58 10.97
N THR A 309 -20.21 5.56 9.97
CA THR A 309 -19.79 5.54 8.55
C THR A 309 -19.19 6.88 8.13
N LEU A 310 -19.68 8.00 8.68
CA LEU A 310 -19.12 9.32 8.42
C LEU A 310 -17.72 9.46 9.05
N LEU A 311 -17.57 9.04 10.30
CA LEU A 311 -16.27 9.00 10.97
C LEU A 311 -15.32 8.04 10.26
N PHE A 312 -15.81 6.89 9.79
CA PHE A 312 -15.00 5.95 9.03
C PHE A 312 -14.49 6.56 7.72
N THR A 313 -15.30 7.38 7.04
CA THR A 313 -14.89 8.12 5.84
C THR A 313 -13.64 8.96 6.12
N PHE A 314 -13.63 9.71 7.22
CA PHE A 314 -12.45 10.47 7.62
C PHE A 314 -11.32 9.59 8.16
N GLN A 315 -11.64 8.48 8.84
CA GLN A 315 -10.64 7.56 9.39
C GLN A 315 -9.79 6.97 8.27
N ILE A 316 -10.42 6.33 7.27
CA ILE A 316 -9.70 5.69 6.18
C ILE A 316 -8.88 6.70 5.36
N TYR A 317 -9.43 7.91 5.17
CA TYR A 317 -8.72 8.98 4.49
C TYR A 317 -7.49 9.46 5.28
N CYS A 318 -7.68 9.80 6.56
CA CYS A 318 -6.64 10.35 7.40
C CYS A 318 -5.54 9.32 7.65
N ASP A 319 -5.90 8.07 7.91
CA ASP A 319 -4.96 6.98 8.12
C ASP A 319 -4.07 6.80 6.87
N PHE A 320 -4.67 6.62 5.69
CA PHE A 320 -3.88 6.37 4.48
C PHE A 320 -3.12 7.61 3.98
N SER A 321 -3.76 8.78 4.03
CA SER A 321 -3.11 10.02 3.64
C SER A 321 -1.98 10.39 4.60
N ALA A 322 -2.07 10.04 5.89
CA ALA A 322 -0.99 10.21 6.85
C ALA A 322 0.23 9.37 6.50
N TYR A 323 0.07 8.06 6.30
CA TYR A 323 1.19 7.18 5.92
C TYR A 323 1.85 7.67 4.62
N SER A 324 1.04 8.07 3.63
CA SER A 324 1.56 8.62 2.38
C SER A 324 2.35 9.92 2.58
N ASP A 325 1.91 10.83 3.46
CA ASP A 325 2.62 12.08 3.72
C ASP A 325 3.87 11.88 4.57
N ILE A 326 3.86 11.00 5.58
CA ILE A 326 5.06 10.65 6.35
C ILE A 326 6.10 10.01 5.42
N ALA A 327 5.69 9.05 4.59
CA ALA A 327 6.55 8.42 3.57
C ALA A 327 7.20 9.46 2.67
N ARG A 328 6.41 10.37 2.09
CA ARG A 328 6.88 11.47 1.24
C ARG A 328 7.80 12.42 1.99
N GLY A 329 7.49 12.72 3.25
CA GLY A 329 8.28 13.63 4.08
C GLY A 329 9.65 13.05 4.41
N VAL A 330 9.71 11.79 4.83
CA VAL A 330 10.94 11.05 5.08
C VAL A 330 11.78 10.94 3.80
N ALA A 331 11.15 10.64 2.66
CA ALA A 331 11.83 10.59 1.38
C ALA A 331 12.47 11.95 1.03
N LYS A 332 11.78 13.07 1.29
CA LYS A 332 12.33 14.43 1.07
C LYS A 332 13.55 14.73 1.92
N LEU A 333 13.58 14.30 3.19
CA LEU A 333 14.77 14.43 4.05
C LEU A 333 15.98 13.68 3.46
N LEU A 334 15.74 12.64 2.67
CA LEU A 334 16.76 11.84 2.00
C LEU A 334 17.01 12.29 0.55
N GLY A 335 16.43 13.41 0.10
CA GLY A 335 16.62 13.93 -1.26
C GLY A 335 15.81 13.21 -2.33
N PHE A 336 14.79 12.44 -1.95
CA PHE A 336 13.84 11.80 -2.85
C PHE A 336 12.50 12.53 -2.87
N GLU A 337 11.80 12.44 -3.98
CA GLU A 337 10.43 12.92 -4.07
C GLU A 337 9.54 11.77 -4.52
N LEU A 338 8.55 11.48 -3.68
CA LEU A 338 7.53 10.50 -3.94
C LEU A 338 6.23 11.20 -4.37
N MET A 339 5.47 10.54 -5.23
CA MET A 339 4.24 11.04 -5.82
C MET A 339 3.18 11.34 -4.75
N ARG A 340 2.33 12.34 -5.03
CA ARG A 340 1.18 12.66 -4.16
C ARG A 340 0.11 11.59 -4.34
N ASN A 341 -0.31 10.97 -3.25
CA ASN A 341 -1.29 9.89 -3.31
C ASN A 341 -2.74 10.35 -3.10
N PHE A 342 -2.95 11.48 -2.40
CA PHE A 342 -4.27 12.04 -2.12
C PHE A 342 -4.32 13.54 -2.42
N ASN A 343 -5.35 13.98 -3.12
CA ASN A 343 -5.53 15.38 -3.53
C ASN A 343 -6.97 15.85 -3.31
N LEU A 344 -7.32 16.15 -2.06
CA LEU A 344 -8.63 16.69 -1.66
C LEU A 344 -9.80 15.88 -2.29
N PRO A 345 -9.87 14.56 -2.04
CA PRO A 345 -10.77 13.66 -2.77
C PRO A 345 -12.25 13.92 -2.48
N TYR A 346 -12.62 14.40 -1.28
CA TYR A 346 -14.01 14.67 -0.92
C TYR A 346 -14.60 15.94 -1.53
N PHE A 347 -13.78 16.73 -2.25
CA PHE A 347 -14.26 17.83 -3.08
C PHE A 347 -14.64 17.39 -4.51
N SER A 348 -14.62 16.07 -4.80
CA SER A 348 -14.96 15.54 -6.12
C SER A 348 -16.45 15.60 -6.40
N GLN A 349 -16.82 15.88 -7.65
CA GLN A 349 -18.21 15.91 -8.12
C GLN A 349 -18.63 14.62 -8.83
N THR A 350 -17.67 13.76 -9.21
CA THR A 350 -17.90 12.56 -10.02
C THR A 350 -16.96 11.43 -9.59
N PRO A 351 -17.31 10.15 -9.85
CA PRO A 351 -16.43 9.02 -9.56
C PRO A 351 -15.12 9.08 -10.36
N SER A 352 -15.17 9.57 -11.60
CA SER A 352 -13.97 9.75 -12.42
C SER A 352 -13.00 10.82 -11.90
N GLU A 353 -13.52 11.85 -11.22
CA GLU A 353 -12.70 12.85 -10.55
C GLU A 353 -12.14 12.30 -9.23
N PHE A 354 -12.97 11.59 -8.47
CA PHE A 354 -12.59 10.96 -7.20
C PHE A 354 -11.39 10.02 -7.36
N TRP A 355 -11.43 9.11 -8.33
CA TRP A 355 -10.32 8.19 -8.61
C TRP A 355 -9.06 8.86 -9.19
N ARG A 356 -9.12 10.14 -9.55
CA ARG A 356 -7.93 10.95 -9.87
C ARG A 356 -7.34 11.67 -8.66
N ARG A 357 -8.03 11.64 -7.53
CA ARG A 357 -7.70 12.36 -6.29
C ARG A 357 -7.51 11.41 -5.10
N TRP A 358 -8.07 10.22 -5.15
CA TRP A 358 -7.98 9.18 -4.14
C TRP A 358 -6.99 8.09 -4.57
N HIS A 359 -6.06 7.71 -3.70
CA HIS A 359 -5.08 6.64 -3.92
C HIS A 359 -4.48 6.65 -5.35
N ILE A 360 -3.99 7.83 -5.75
CA ILE A 360 -3.58 8.17 -7.12
C ILE A 360 -2.58 7.15 -7.68
N SER A 361 -1.64 6.66 -6.86
CA SER A 361 -0.66 5.66 -7.29
C SER A 361 -1.33 4.36 -7.76
N LEU A 362 -2.29 3.84 -6.99
CA LEU A 362 -3.05 2.64 -7.35
C LEU A 362 -3.99 2.91 -8.53
N SER A 363 -4.73 4.01 -8.51
CA SER A 363 -5.70 4.31 -9.56
C SER A 363 -5.05 4.50 -10.93
N THR A 364 -3.88 5.16 -10.97
CA THR A 364 -3.09 5.25 -12.22
C THR A 364 -2.49 3.90 -12.61
N TRP A 365 -2.09 3.06 -11.65
CA TRP A 365 -1.64 1.69 -11.93
C TRP A 365 -2.73 0.83 -12.55
N LEU A 366 -3.92 0.78 -11.96
CA LEU A 366 -5.06 0.06 -12.51
C LEU A 366 -5.43 0.59 -13.90
N ARG A 367 -5.33 1.91 -14.12
CA ARG A 367 -5.54 2.50 -15.44
C ARG A 367 -4.52 2.00 -16.47
N ASP A 368 -3.23 2.11 -16.17
CA ASP A 368 -2.14 1.97 -17.15
C ASP A 368 -1.72 0.50 -17.41
N TYR A 369 -1.94 -0.38 -16.43
CA TYR A 369 -1.49 -1.79 -16.48
C TYR A 369 -2.66 -2.79 -16.54
N LEU A 370 -3.90 -2.36 -16.29
CA LEU A 370 -5.09 -3.22 -16.38
C LEU A 370 -6.13 -2.67 -17.37
N TYR A 371 -6.68 -1.48 -17.14
CA TYR A 371 -7.77 -0.92 -17.94
C TYR A 371 -7.40 -0.65 -19.40
N ILE A 372 -6.28 0.04 -19.66
CA ILE A 372 -5.80 0.37 -21.01
C ILE A 372 -5.48 -0.92 -21.80
N PRO A 373 -4.73 -1.90 -21.24
CA PRO A 373 -4.50 -3.19 -21.90
C PRO A 373 -5.75 -4.00 -22.24
N LEU A 374 -6.81 -3.92 -21.43
CA LEU A 374 -8.12 -4.55 -21.73
C LEU A 374 -8.86 -3.90 -22.92
N GLY A 375 -8.31 -2.82 -23.48
CA GLY A 375 -8.86 -2.06 -24.62
C GLY A 375 -9.36 -0.66 -24.24
N GLY A 376 -9.36 -0.31 -22.96
CA GLY A 376 -9.81 0.99 -22.44
C GLY A 376 -11.15 1.41 -23.04
N ASN A 377 -11.16 2.60 -23.64
CA ASN A 377 -12.31 3.17 -24.37
C ASN A 377 -12.30 2.91 -25.89
N LYS A 378 -11.31 2.18 -26.42
CA LYS A 378 -11.04 2.12 -27.88
C LYS A 378 -11.84 1.05 -28.63
N LYS A 379 -12.47 0.11 -27.92
CA LYS A 379 -13.30 -0.97 -28.50
C LYS A 379 -14.77 -0.51 -28.56
N SER A 380 -15.73 -1.39 -28.32
CA SER A 380 -17.15 -1.02 -28.25
C SER A 380 -17.53 -0.36 -26.92
N LYS A 381 -18.69 0.33 -26.90
CA LYS A 381 -19.28 0.88 -25.66
C LYS A 381 -19.47 -0.21 -24.61
N ASN A 382 -20.03 -1.36 -24.99
CA ASN A 382 -20.22 -2.51 -24.08
C ASN A 382 -18.89 -3.00 -23.50
N ARG A 383 -17.83 -3.08 -24.33
CA ARG A 383 -16.51 -3.49 -23.85
C ARG A 383 -15.92 -2.47 -22.87
N THR A 384 -16.19 -1.19 -23.06
CA THR A 384 -15.76 -0.14 -22.13
C THR A 384 -16.38 -0.34 -20.75
N TYR A 385 -17.68 -0.62 -20.66
CA TYR A 385 -18.35 -0.88 -19.38
C TYR A 385 -17.81 -2.15 -18.71
N ILE A 386 -17.62 -3.24 -19.46
CA ILE A 386 -16.99 -4.47 -18.94
C ILE A 386 -15.59 -4.16 -18.41
N ASN A 387 -14.78 -3.40 -19.14
CA ASN A 387 -13.43 -3.03 -18.72
C ASN A 387 -13.44 -2.19 -17.44
N LEU A 388 -14.39 -1.25 -17.29
CA LEU A 388 -14.56 -0.46 -16.06
C LEU A 388 -14.94 -1.35 -14.88
N MET A 389 -15.94 -2.22 -15.04
CA MET A 389 -16.38 -3.16 -14.00
C MET A 389 -15.25 -4.10 -13.58
N LEU A 390 -14.56 -4.73 -14.54
CA LEU A 390 -13.43 -5.62 -14.24
C LEU A 390 -12.30 -4.89 -13.52
N THR A 391 -11.97 -3.67 -13.95
CA THR A 391 -10.90 -2.87 -13.31
C THR A 391 -11.25 -2.57 -11.86
N MET A 392 -12.49 -2.17 -11.57
CA MET A 392 -12.90 -1.83 -10.21
C MET A 392 -13.12 -3.06 -9.32
N VAL A 393 -13.63 -4.17 -9.83
CA VAL A 393 -13.77 -5.42 -9.07
C VAL A 393 -12.40 -6.02 -8.72
N LEU A 394 -11.46 -6.05 -9.68
CA LEU A 394 -10.09 -6.47 -9.41
C LEU A 394 -9.36 -5.49 -8.48
N GLY A 395 -9.64 -4.19 -8.59
CA GLY A 395 -9.19 -3.18 -7.63
C GLY A 395 -9.75 -3.41 -6.23
N GLY A 396 -11.02 -3.80 -6.11
CA GLY A 396 -11.65 -4.23 -4.86
C GLY A 396 -10.93 -5.41 -4.23
N LEU A 397 -10.77 -6.51 -4.98
CA LEU A 397 -10.01 -7.68 -4.53
C LEU A 397 -8.57 -7.34 -4.12
N TRP A 398 -7.94 -6.37 -4.80
CA TRP A 398 -6.62 -5.90 -4.40
C TRP A 398 -6.60 -5.32 -2.98
N HIS A 399 -7.68 -4.72 -2.48
CA HIS A 399 -7.75 -4.23 -1.11
C HIS A 399 -7.77 -5.39 -0.10
N GLY A 400 -8.61 -6.41 -0.31
CA GLY A 400 -8.65 -7.59 0.56
C GLY A 400 -9.39 -8.78 -0.06
N ALA A 401 -9.15 -9.97 0.50
CA ALA A 401 -9.67 -11.23 0.01
C ALA A 401 -11.02 -11.59 0.68
N ALA A 402 -12.02 -10.72 0.50
CA ALA A 402 -13.35 -10.91 1.07
C ALA A 402 -14.46 -10.32 0.17
N TRP A 403 -15.69 -10.80 0.34
CA TRP A 403 -16.82 -10.46 -0.53
C TRP A 403 -17.27 -9.00 -0.42
N ASN A 404 -17.10 -8.37 0.73
CA ASN A 404 -17.36 -6.94 0.93
C ASN A 404 -16.50 -6.08 -0.03
N PHE A 405 -15.23 -6.47 -0.27
CA PHE A 405 -14.36 -5.78 -1.22
C PHE A 405 -14.74 -6.02 -2.69
N VAL A 406 -15.25 -7.21 -3.02
CA VAL A 406 -15.80 -7.51 -4.36
C VAL A 406 -17.02 -6.63 -4.63
N LEU A 407 -17.94 -6.55 -3.66
CA LEU A 407 -19.14 -5.71 -3.75
C LEU A 407 -18.79 -4.22 -3.81
N TRP A 408 -17.82 -3.78 -3.03
CA TRP A 408 -17.29 -2.42 -3.08
C TRP A 408 -16.72 -2.08 -4.46
N GLY A 409 -15.92 -2.97 -5.04
CA GLY A 409 -15.36 -2.82 -6.38
C GLY A 409 -16.46 -2.78 -7.46
N PHE A 410 -17.45 -3.67 -7.34
CA PHE A 410 -18.62 -3.66 -8.20
C PHE A 410 -19.39 -2.33 -8.10
N TYR A 411 -19.65 -1.84 -6.88
CA TYR A 411 -20.35 -0.59 -6.61
C TYR A 411 -19.67 0.61 -7.28
N HIS A 412 -18.35 0.76 -7.11
CA HIS A 412 -17.64 1.86 -7.76
C HIS A 412 -17.53 1.71 -9.29
N GLY A 413 -17.42 0.49 -9.80
CA GLY A 413 -17.53 0.21 -11.24
C GLY A 413 -18.90 0.62 -11.79
N PHE A 414 -19.96 0.31 -11.05
CA PHE A 414 -21.33 0.66 -11.41
C PHE A 414 -21.54 2.18 -11.40
N LEU A 415 -21.02 2.89 -10.40
CA LEU A 415 -21.04 4.36 -10.37
C LEU A 415 -20.33 4.98 -11.58
N LEU A 416 -19.16 4.45 -11.98
CA LEU A 416 -18.47 4.90 -13.18
C LEU A 416 -19.29 4.68 -14.46
N CYS A 417 -19.98 3.53 -14.55
CA CYS A 417 -20.87 3.22 -15.67
C CYS A 417 -22.07 4.17 -15.72
N ILE A 418 -22.78 4.38 -14.60
CA ILE A 418 -23.93 5.29 -14.52
C ILE A 418 -23.55 6.71 -14.89
N TYR A 419 -22.52 7.26 -14.25
CA TYR A 419 -22.11 8.65 -14.52
C TYR A 419 -21.72 8.86 -15.98
N ARG A 420 -21.19 7.82 -16.63
CA ARG A 420 -20.88 7.85 -18.06
C ARG A 420 -22.12 7.77 -18.94
N VAL A 421 -23.12 6.96 -18.59
CA VAL A 421 -24.39 6.87 -19.33
C VAL A 421 -25.16 8.19 -19.23
N LEU A 422 -25.18 8.80 -18.04
CA LEU A 422 -25.86 10.06 -17.78
C LEU A 422 -25.05 11.30 -18.23
N ASP A 423 -23.86 11.10 -18.81
CA ASP A 423 -22.91 12.14 -19.22
C ASP A 423 -22.68 13.22 -18.13
N ILE A 424 -22.67 12.78 -16.87
CA ILE A 424 -22.47 13.68 -15.73
C ILE A 424 -21.00 14.05 -15.66
N THR A 425 -20.71 15.25 -16.09
CA THR A 425 -19.38 15.87 -15.99
C THR A 425 -19.26 16.72 -14.72
N TYR A 426 -18.03 16.85 -14.22
CA TYR A 426 -17.72 17.79 -13.16
C TYR A 426 -17.69 19.21 -13.75
N SER A 427 -18.27 20.17 -13.02
CA SER A 427 -18.32 21.59 -13.46
C SER A 427 -17.11 22.35 -12.92
N GLU A 428 -16.86 23.55 -13.47
CA GLU A 428 -15.71 24.41 -13.13
C GLU A 428 -15.54 24.69 -11.63
N LYS A 429 -14.30 25.03 -11.27
CA LYS A 429 -13.74 25.15 -9.91
C LYS A 429 -14.28 26.32 -9.05
N VAL A 430 -15.48 26.83 -9.32
CA VAL A 430 -16.08 27.94 -8.58
C VAL A 430 -17.04 27.37 -7.53
N PHE A 431 -16.81 27.70 -6.26
CA PHE A 431 -17.74 27.37 -5.17
C PHE A 431 -19.09 28.07 -5.41
N ASN A 432 -20.02 27.34 -6.00
CA ASN A 432 -21.40 27.77 -6.19
C ASN A 432 -22.35 26.67 -5.68
N ILE A 433 -23.65 26.95 -5.66
CA ILE A 433 -24.65 25.98 -5.18
C ILE A 433 -24.65 24.68 -6.00
N LYS A 434 -24.39 24.75 -7.31
CA LYS A 434 -24.30 23.55 -8.17
C LYS A 434 -23.11 22.67 -7.79
N PHE A 435 -21.97 23.27 -7.47
CA PHE A 435 -20.80 22.58 -6.95
C PHE A 435 -21.13 21.87 -5.64
N LEU A 436 -21.70 22.58 -4.66
CA LEU A 436 -22.08 22.00 -3.38
C LEU A 436 -23.07 20.85 -3.51
N LEU A 437 -24.07 20.97 -4.39
CA LEU A 437 -25.04 19.91 -4.65
C LEU A 437 -24.38 18.69 -5.32
N LYS A 438 -23.58 18.88 -6.37
CA LYS A 438 -22.89 17.76 -7.06
C LYS A 438 -21.92 17.05 -6.13
N THR A 439 -21.10 17.81 -5.40
CA THR A 439 -20.16 17.25 -4.42
C THR A 439 -20.89 16.57 -3.28
N GLY A 440 -21.98 17.16 -2.75
CA GLY A 440 -22.79 16.55 -1.69
C GLY A 440 -23.45 15.24 -2.11
N ILE A 441 -24.07 15.20 -3.30
CA ILE A 441 -24.66 13.98 -3.86
C ILE A 441 -23.58 12.90 -4.04
N PHE A 442 -22.45 13.25 -4.66
CA PHE A 442 -21.38 12.29 -4.88
C PHE A 442 -20.71 11.84 -3.57
N PHE A 443 -20.63 12.72 -2.56
CA PHE A 443 -20.16 12.38 -1.23
C PHE A 443 -21.07 11.35 -0.56
N ILE A 444 -22.40 11.47 -0.66
CA ILE A 444 -23.35 10.48 -0.14
C ILE A 444 -23.17 9.11 -0.83
N LEU A 445 -22.94 9.09 -2.15
CA LEU A 445 -22.63 7.84 -2.86
C LEU A 445 -21.31 7.23 -2.38
N THR A 446 -20.29 8.07 -2.20
CA THR A 446 -18.99 7.63 -1.68
C THR A 446 -19.09 7.10 -0.25
N PHE A 447 -19.93 7.73 0.58
CA PHE A 447 -20.24 7.33 1.95
C PHE A 447 -20.81 5.92 2.02
N TYR A 448 -21.78 5.58 1.15
CA TYR A 448 -22.29 4.21 1.09
C TYR A 448 -21.22 3.21 0.61
N GLY A 449 -20.35 3.62 -0.32
CA GLY A 449 -19.15 2.86 -0.67
C GLY A 449 -18.29 2.53 0.56
N TRP A 450 -18.09 3.49 1.47
CA TRP A 450 -17.30 3.23 2.68
C TRP A 450 -17.95 2.27 3.67
N LEU A 451 -19.29 2.24 3.75
CA LEU A 451 -20.01 1.21 4.50
C LEU A 451 -19.70 -0.19 3.96
N LEU A 452 -19.77 -0.37 2.64
CA LEU A 452 -19.42 -1.64 1.99
C LEU A 452 -17.96 -2.03 2.27
N PHE A 453 -17.06 -1.06 2.28
CA PHE A 453 -15.64 -1.30 2.55
C PHE A 453 -15.38 -1.71 4.00
N ARG A 454 -16.05 -1.09 4.98
CA ARG A 454 -15.80 -1.30 6.41
C ARG A 454 -16.48 -2.54 6.98
N ALA A 455 -17.62 -2.92 6.43
CA ALA A 455 -18.41 -4.02 6.95
C ALA A 455 -17.63 -5.35 6.90
N SER A 456 -17.79 -6.18 7.93
CA SER A 456 -17.06 -7.45 8.08
C SER A 456 -17.73 -8.62 7.33
N SER A 457 -19.02 -8.49 7.00
CA SER A 457 -19.79 -9.55 6.37
C SER A 457 -20.92 -9.01 5.50
N PHE A 458 -21.43 -9.86 4.60
CA PHE A 458 -22.62 -9.54 3.81
C PHE A 458 -23.86 -9.30 4.68
N GLU A 459 -23.98 -10.04 5.78
CA GLU A 459 -25.06 -9.87 6.74
C GLU A 459 -25.03 -8.48 7.38
N GLN A 460 -23.86 -8.02 7.83
CA GLN A 460 -23.72 -6.67 8.39
C GLN A 460 -24.03 -5.59 7.36
N ILE A 461 -23.60 -5.76 6.09
CA ILE A 461 -23.96 -4.85 5.00
C ILE A 461 -25.49 -4.78 4.84
N SER A 462 -26.16 -5.93 4.81
CA SER A 462 -27.61 -6.01 4.67
C SER A 462 -28.33 -5.33 5.83
N GLN A 463 -27.94 -5.64 7.06
CA GLN A 463 -28.51 -5.05 8.28
C GLN A 463 -28.34 -3.54 8.31
N PHE A 464 -27.13 -3.02 8.08
CA PHE A 464 -26.89 -1.57 8.12
C PHE A 464 -27.57 -0.85 6.96
N THR A 465 -27.65 -1.47 5.78
CA THR A 465 -28.41 -0.91 4.64
C THR A 465 -29.90 -0.85 4.96
N GLN A 466 -30.47 -1.88 5.58
CA GLN A 466 -31.85 -1.88 6.03
C GLN A 466 -32.10 -0.76 7.04
N ILE A 467 -31.26 -0.65 8.08
CA ILE A 467 -31.34 0.43 9.09
C ILE A 467 -31.36 1.81 8.40
N LEU A 468 -30.43 2.07 7.47
CA LEU A 468 -30.33 3.35 6.76
C LEU A 468 -31.60 3.70 5.96
N LEU A 469 -32.32 2.70 5.45
CA LEU A 469 -33.50 2.88 4.60
C LEU A 469 -34.82 2.87 5.38
N THR A 470 -34.96 2.04 6.43
CA THR A 470 -36.24 1.78 7.10
C THR A 470 -36.37 2.44 8.47
N HIS A 471 -35.27 2.70 9.18
CA HIS A 471 -35.28 3.26 10.55
C HIS A 471 -34.88 4.74 10.58
N PHE A 472 -35.10 5.45 9.47
CA PHE A 472 -34.82 6.88 9.39
C PHE A 472 -35.51 7.65 10.53
N GLY A 473 -34.74 8.42 11.29
CA GLY A 473 -35.25 9.21 12.42
C GLY A 473 -35.06 8.57 13.80
N GLU A 474 -34.44 7.40 13.89
CA GLU A 474 -34.03 6.81 15.17
C GLU A 474 -32.71 7.43 15.66
N PHE A 475 -32.82 8.44 16.54
CA PHE A 475 -31.70 9.27 17.01
C PHE A 475 -31.06 8.79 18.33
N THR A 476 -31.25 7.53 18.70
CA THR A 476 -30.61 6.96 19.89
C THR A 476 -29.10 7.00 19.73
N TYR A 477 -28.39 7.72 20.59
CA TYR A 477 -26.95 7.88 20.51
C TYR A 477 -26.26 6.83 21.39
N THR A 478 -25.75 5.76 20.79
CA THR A 478 -25.02 4.69 21.52
C THR A 478 -23.54 4.61 21.14
N ILE A 479 -23.16 5.23 20.02
CA ILE A 479 -21.77 5.31 19.56
C ILE A 479 -20.85 5.92 20.63
N GLN A 480 -19.69 5.30 20.82
CA GLN A 480 -18.68 5.85 21.72
C GLN A 480 -18.16 7.18 21.17
N LYS A 481 -18.04 8.19 22.03
CA LYS A 481 -17.54 9.51 21.64
C LYS A 481 -16.07 9.44 21.20
N PRO A 482 -15.66 10.16 20.14
CA PRO A 482 -14.26 10.29 19.80
C PRO A 482 -13.46 10.90 20.96
N SER A 483 -12.15 10.67 20.97
CA SER A 483 -11.26 11.37 21.89
C SER A 483 -11.33 12.89 21.67
N LEU A 484 -10.89 13.68 22.67
CA LEU A 484 -10.81 15.13 22.55
C LEU A 484 -9.93 15.56 21.35
N ALA A 485 -8.86 14.81 21.08
CA ALA A 485 -8.01 15.05 19.92
C ALA A 485 -8.78 14.88 18.60
N GLY A 486 -9.64 13.86 18.49
CA GLY A 486 -10.49 13.67 17.31
C GLY A 486 -11.52 14.79 17.14
N LEU A 487 -12.13 15.23 18.24
CA LEU A 487 -13.13 16.31 18.25
C LEU A 487 -12.56 17.67 17.82
N ILE A 488 -11.30 17.95 18.15
CA ILE A 488 -10.61 19.19 17.75
C ILE A 488 -9.95 19.02 16.37
N GLY A 489 -9.31 17.87 16.14
CA GLY A 489 -8.50 17.59 14.98
C GLY A 489 -9.32 17.50 13.69
N LEU A 490 -10.50 16.88 13.72
CA LEU A 490 -11.33 16.74 12.52
C LEU A 490 -11.81 18.09 11.96
N PRO A 491 -12.41 19.02 12.75
CA PRO A 491 -12.73 20.37 12.28
C PRO A 491 -11.50 21.14 11.80
N LEU A 492 -10.36 21.01 12.50
CA LEU A 492 -9.11 21.66 12.11
C LEU A 492 -8.60 21.17 10.73
N LEU A 493 -8.69 19.86 10.47
CA LEU A 493 -8.37 19.29 9.16
C LEU A 493 -9.30 19.82 8.07
N ILE A 494 -10.62 19.78 8.31
CA ILE A 494 -11.61 20.26 7.34
C ILE A 494 -11.35 21.72 6.99
N PHE A 495 -11.08 22.56 8.00
CA PHE A 495 -10.73 23.96 7.80
C PHE A 495 -9.45 24.12 6.97
N TYR A 496 -8.39 23.39 7.30
CA TYR A 496 -7.13 23.40 6.54
C TYR A 496 -7.34 23.01 5.07
N GLU A 497 -8.13 21.96 4.80
CA GLU A 497 -8.39 21.47 3.44
C GLU A 497 -9.27 22.40 2.61
N ILE A 498 -10.24 23.08 3.25
CA ILE A 498 -11.01 24.14 2.60
C ILE A 498 -10.07 25.27 2.16
N LEU A 499 -9.14 25.69 3.01
CA LEU A 499 -8.15 26.69 2.65
C LEU A 499 -7.21 26.20 1.55
N GLU A 500 -6.73 24.95 1.59
CA GLU A 500 -5.90 24.36 0.53
C GLU A 500 -6.65 24.36 -0.81
N TYR A 501 -7.92 23.96 -0.80
CA TYR A 501 -8.76 23.95 -1.99
C TYR A 501 -8.94 25.36 -2.57
N LEU A 502 -9.23 26.35 -1.72
CA LEU A 502 -9.44 27.74 -2.12
C LEU A 502 -8.18 28.35 -2.74
N HIS A 503 -7.01 28.12 -2.12
CA HIS A 503 -5.73 28.64 -2.61
C HIS A 503 -5.18 27.87 -3.81
N LYS A 504 -5.66 26.64 -4.06
CA LYS A 504 -5.16 25.72 -5.10
C LYS A 504 -3.65 25.46 -5.01
N ASN A 505 -3.08 25.58 -3.81
CA ASN A 505 -1.64 25.44 -3.56
C ASN A 505 -1.41 24.64 -2.27
N PRO A 506 -0.75 23.47 -2.32
CA PRO A 506 -0.47 22.66 -1.13
C PRO A 506 0.56 23.29 -0.17
N ARG A 507 1.19 24.40 -0.57
CA ARG A 507 2.12 25.22 0.24
C ARG A 507 1.52 26.57 0.63
N PHE A 508 0.20 26.75 0.54
CA PHE A 508 -0.46 28.03 0.85
C PHE A 508 -0.12 28.55 2.25
N TYR A 509 0.06 27.68 3.24
CA TYR A 509 0.42 28.09 4.60
C TYR A 509 1.74 28.87 4.68
N LEU A 510 2.63 28.79 3.68
CA LEU A 510 3.88 29.55 3.62
C LEU A 510 3.67 31.05 3.36
N SER A 511 2.51 31.46 2.82
CA SER A 511 2.20 32.88 2.62
C SER A 511 1.87 33.62 3.93
N TYR A 512 1.59 32.88 5.01
CA TYR A 512 1.27 33.47 6.30
C TYR A 512 2.55 33.84 7.09
N PRO A 513 2.49 34.89 7.92
CA PRO A 513 3.59 35.28 8.82
C PRO A 513 4.14 34.11 9.65
N SER A 514 5.43 34.15 9.97
CA SER A 514 6.13 33.10 10.73
C SER A 514 5.47 32.79 12.08
N PHE A 515 4.97 33.79 12.80
CA PHE A 515 4.29 33.58 14.09
C PHE A 515 2.97 32.79 13.94
N ILE A 516 2.19 33.04 12.88
CA ILE A 516 0.95 32.29 12.59
C ILE A 516 1.30 30.84 12.24
N ARG A 517 2.33 30.63 11.42
CA ARG A 517 2.82 29.29 11.08
C ARG A 517 3.31 28.54 12.32
N GLY A 518 4.07 29.21 13.18
CA GLY A 518 4.55 28.66 14.45
C GLY A 518 3.41 28.27 15.38
N ALA A 519 2.41 29.14 15.56
CA ALA A 519 1.21 28.85 16.35
C ALA A 519 0.42 27.67 15.77
N PHE A 520 0.30 27.58 14.44
CA PHE A 520 -0.34 26.44 13.78
C PHE A 520 0.43 25.14 14.02
N TYR A 521 1.76 25.12 13.88
CA TYR A 521 2.57 23.93 14.15
C TYR A 521 2.51 23.51 15.63
N ALA A 522 2.49 24.49 16.55
CA ALA A 522 2.29 24.24 17.97
C ALA A 522 0.91 23.63 18.26
N LEU A 523 -0.15 24.14 17.63
CA LEU A 523 -1.49 23.59 17.73
C LEU A 523 -1.55 22.14 17.21
N LEU A 524 -0.99 21.86 16.02
CA LEU A 524 -0.93 20.49 15.49
C LEU A 524 -0.23 19.54 16.47
N THR A 525 0.91 19.99 17.03
CA THR A 525 1.70 19.22 18.00
C THR A 525 0.91 18.96 19.28
N LEU A 526 0.21 19.97 19.81
CA LEU A 526 -0.63 19.83 21.00
C LEU A 526 -1.75 18.79 20.79
N VAL A 527 -2.46 18.85 19.66
CA VAL A 527 -3.55 17.90 19.37
C VAL A 527 -2.99 16.49 19.13
N ILE A 528 -1.79 16.34 18.54
CA ILE A 528 -1.10 15.04 18.48
C ILE A 528 -0.88 14.47 19.88
N PHE A 529 -0.29 15.25 20.80
CA PHE A 529 -0.06 14.80 22.17
C PHE A 529 -1.35 14.41 22.90
N MET A 530 -2.45 15.12 22.68
CA MET A 530 -3.77 14.76 23.21
C MET A 530 -4.30 13.42 22.68
N GLY A 531 -3.90 13.02 21.47
CA GLY A 531 -4.33 11.79 20.81
C GLY A 531 -3.41 10.59 21.04
N MET A 532 -2.25 10.78 21.66
CA MET A 532 -1.31 9.69 21.92
C MET A 532 -1.90 8.68 22.90
N SER A 533 -1.88 7.40 22.53
CA SER A 533 -2.28 6.27 23.36
C SER A 533 -1.10 5.33 23.59
N ASN A 534 -1.16 4.55 24.67
CA ASN A 534 -0.15 3.51 24.97
C ASN A 534 -0.22 2.31 23.99
N ALA A 535 -1.33 2.18 23.26
CA ALA A 535 -1.55 1.15 22.25
C ALA A 535 -1.99 1.82 20.94
N PRO A 536 -1.07 2.16 20.03
CA PRO A 536 -1.41 2.81 18.77
C PRO A 536 -2.24 1.87 17.89
N GLU A 537 -3.29 2.42 17.28
CA GLU A 537 -4.12 1.68 16.32
C GLU A 537 -3.31 1.31 15.07
N GLN A 538 -3.40 0.04 14.67
CA GLN A 538 -2.70 -0.43 13.48
C GLN A 538 -3.24 0.27 12.23
N PHE A 539 -2.38 0.44 11.22
CA PHE A 539 -2.81 0.90 9.90
C PHE A 539 -3.92 -0.01 9.37
N ILE A 540 -4.97 0.58 8.80
CA ILE A 540 -6.18 -0.15 8.43
C ILE A 540 -5.90 -1.30 7.45
N TYR A 541 -4.93 -1.17 6.54
CA TYR A 541 -4.57 -2.24 5.60
C TYR A 541 -3.73 -3.37 6.20
N PHE A 542 -3.26 -3.25 7.44
CA PHE A 542 -2.63 -4.37 8.14
C PHE A 542 -3.64 -5.22 8.90
N GLN A 543 -4.90 -4.80 8.96
CA GLN A 543 -5.99 -5.51 9.63
C GLN A 543 -6.77 -6.46 8.71
N PHE A 544 -6.53 -6.40 7.38
CA PHE A 544 -7.27 -7.16 6.36
C PHE A 544 -6.52 -8.37 5.83
#